data_AF-A0A8T4LT09-F1
#
_entry.id   AF-A0A8T4LT09-F1
#
_cell.length_a   1.000
_cell.length_b   1.000
_cell.length_c   1.000
_cell.angle_alpha   90.00
_cell.angle_beta   90.00
_cell.angle_gamma   90.00
#
_symmetry.space_group_name_H-M   'P 1'
#
loop_
_entity.id
_entity.type
_entity.pdbx_description
1 polymer ?
#
loop_
_entity_poly.entity_id
_entity_poly.type
_entity_poly.pdbx_seq_one_letter_code
_entity_poly.pdbx_strand_id
1 'polypeptide(L)'
;MAMAIKPTAPPYYLAFGRHGDKRAIRRRRTAAAGQKLPRLKGRQADKDAELTNRGGIKAVRSGPPFKGVSFRYGLLVGTEKVRTLQSVAFRTPELGLTGRETWPEIEERIKSVTRRMFGNKYGGKVRISQNLNFSYGSDPYKQAVRAAIKEKRLVPFIVGESDRLAAELGDTKSSTYTRGAGGIAREILDYVQAAKNLQRIYSGKPDEVKAKAPPFIPRTLGSHQPVMESFLLKLTEKLEGVAARNELMAQIGAKGFSPLEGYTVAIHPHAEGGEPKIILNYSKTDEHGNVIYSLSHNIPTAVLEEIAGIAKKQRGS
;
A
#
# COMPACT_ATOMS: atom_id res chain seq x y z
N MET A 1 -39.21 -12.09 18.07
CA MET A 1 -37.91 -12.61 18.54
C MET A 1 -36.80 -11.73 17.96
N ALA A 2 -36.08 -10.96 18.77
CA ALA A 2 -34.90 -10.24 18.31
C ALA A 2 -33.79 -11.28 18.05
N MET A 3 -33.38 -11.46 16.80
CA MET A 3 -32.20 -12.29 16.50
C MET A 3 -31.00 -11.66 17.20
N ALA A 4 -30.42 -12.37 18.17
CA ALA A 4 -29.20 -11.94 18.84
C ALA A 4 -28.11 -11.79 17.78
N ILE A 5 -27.63 -10.55 17.58
CA ILE A 5 -26.51 -10.26 16.68
C ILE A 5 -25.29 -11.00 17.24
N LYS A 6 -24.87 -12.07 16.56
CA LYS A 6 -23.67 -12.81 16.94
C LYS A 6 -22.46 -11.86 16.83
N PRO A 7 -21.60 -11.79 17.87
CA PRO A 7 -20.47 -10.88 17.85
C PRO A 7 -19.47 -11.25 16.75
N THR A 8 -19.04 -10.23 16.02
CA THR A 8 -17.95 -10.33 15.07
C THR A 8 -16.66 -9.85 15.70
N ALA A 9 -15.54 -10.48 15.34
CA ALA A 9 -14.22 -9.95 15.61
C ALA A 9 -14.06 -8.54 14.99
N PRO A 10 -13.14 -7.71 15.50
CA PRO A 10 -12.84 -6.42 14.89
C PRO A 10 -12.44 -6.55 13.42
N PRO A 11 -12.89 -5.64 12.56
CA PRO A 11 -12.47 -5.62 11.16
C PRO A 11 -11.02 -5.16 10.99
N TYR A 12 -10.40 -5.59 9.90
CA TYR A 12 -9.09 -5.07 9.48
C TYR A 12 -9.27 -3.91 8.52
N TYR A 13 -8.61 -2.79 8.80
CA TYR A 13 -8.67 -1.59 7.98
C TYR A 13 -7.27 -1.34 7.40
N LEU A 14 -7.14 -1.50 6.08
CA LEU A 14 -5.88 -1.42 5.35
C LEU A 14 -5.85 -0.11 4.58
N ALA A 15 -4.82 0.71 4.78
CA ALA A 15 -4.61 1.94 4.02
C ALA A 15 -3.37 1.79 3.14
N PHE A 16 -3.58 1.67 1.84
CA PHE A 16 -2.51 1.65 0.86
C PHE A 16 -2.22 3.09 0.42
N GLY A 17 -0.97 3.53 0.50
CA GLY A 17 -0.54 4.83 -0.02
C GLY A 17 0.82 4.83 -0.69
N ARG A 18 0.94 5.57 -1.79
CA ARG A 18 2.23 5.82 -2.45
C ARG A 18 3.16 6.55 -1.48
N HIS A 19 4.44 6.20 -1.47
CA HIS A 19 5.40 6.95 -0.66
C HIS A 19 5.47 8.45 -1.03
N GLY A 20 5.85 9.27 -0.07
CA GLY A 20 6.07 10.71 -0.23
C GLY A 20 7.25 11.06 -1.15
N ASP A 21 7.47 12.35 -1.38
CA ASP A 21 8.55 12.82 -2.24
C ASP A 21 9.93 12.43 -1.71
N LYS A 22 10.67 11.62 -2.48
CA LYS A 22 12.01 11.15 -2.13
C LYS A 22 13.08 12.17 -2.47
N ARG A 23 14.21 12.14 -1.75
CA ARG A 23 15.40 12.91 -2.16
C ARG A 23 15.80 12.42 -3.56
N ALA A 24 15.90 13.35 -4.51
CA ALA A 24 16.55 13.02 -5.77
C ALA A 24 17.98 12.60 -5.45
N ILE A 25 18.39 11.39 -5.84
CA ILE A 25 19.80 11.01 -5.87
C ILE A 25 20.43 11.96 -6.88
N ARG A 26 21.05 13.06 -6.41
CA ARG A 26 21.57 14.16 -7.24
C ARG A 26 22.33 13.57 -8.44
N ARG A 27 21.71 13.62 -9.63
CA ARG A 27 22.44 13.53 -10.89
C ARG A 27 23.01 14.91 -11.14
N ARG A 28 24.35 15.00 -11.07
CA ARG A 28 25.23 16.09 -11.54
C ARG A 28 24.71 17.51 -11.32
N ARG A 29 25.39 18.27 -10.45
CA ARG A 29 25.60 19.69 -10.75
C ARG A 29 26.44 19.75 -12.03
N THR A 30 25.86 20.21 -13.14
CA THR A 30 26.65 20.90 -14.15
C THR A 30 27.10 22.21 -13.51
N ALA A 31 28.40 22.36 -13.27
CA ALA A 31 28.97 23.69 -13.09
C ALA A 31 28.76 24.46 -14.40
N ALA A 32 28.54 25.76 -14.31
CA ALA A 32 28.74 26.64 -15.45
C ALA A 32 30.15 26.37 -16.02
N ALA A 33 30.26 26.31 -17.35
CA ALA A 33 31.47 26.00 -18.10
C ALA A 33 32.00 24.55 -17.96
N GLY A 34 31.41 23.61 -18.73
CA GLY A 34 32.11 22.50 -19.41
C GLY A 34 32.89 21.44 -18.60
N GLN A 35 33.16 21.63 -17.31
CA GLN A 35 33.98 20.71 -16.52
C GLN A 35 33.13 19.61 -15.88
N LYS A 36 33.47 18.36 -16.23
CA LYS A 36 32.98 17.16 -15.52
C LYS A 36 33.67 17.11 -14.14
N LEU A 37 33.00 17.60 -13.10
CA LEU A 37 33.45 17.38 -11.72
C LEU A 37 33.57 15.86 -11.43
N PRO A 38 34.56 15.45 -10.62
CA PRO A 38 34.72 14.06 -10.23
C PRO A 38 33.45 13.53 -9.56
N ARG A 39 33.11 12.26 -9.85
CA ARG A 39 31.98 11.58 -9.20
C ARG A 39 32.23 11.58 -7.70
N LEU A 40 31.36 12.21 -6.91
CA LEU A 40 31.33 12.05 -5.46
C LEU A 40 31.29 10.55 -5.14
N LYS A 41 32.32 10.04 -4.45
CA LYS A 41 32.31 8.73 -3.82
C LYS A 41 31.18 8.72 -2.78
N GLY A 42 30.33 7.69 -2.82
CA GLY A 42 29.19 7.53 -1.89
C GLY A 42 27.82 7.72 -2.52
N ARG A 43 27.46 6.87 -3.51
CA ARG A 43 26.06 6.79 -3.96
C ARG A 43 25.30 5.93 -2.96
N GLN A 44 24.39 6.53 -2.18
CA GLN A 44 23.45 5.77 -1.36
C GLN A 44 22.62 4.84 -2.27
N ALA A 45 22.48 3.56 -1.90
CA ALA A 45 21.72 2.61 -2.71
C ALA A 45 20.24 3.03 -2.76
N ASP A 46 19.50 2.76 -3.85
CA ASP A 46 18.09 3.21 -3.97
C ASP A 46 17.19 2.62 -2.87
N LYS A 47 17.56 1.47 -2.29
CA LYS A 47 16.86 0.89 -1.13
C LYS A 47 16.94 1.77 0.12
N ASP A 48 18.06 2.46 0.32
CA ASP A 48 18.33 3.29 1.49
C ASP A 48 17.91 4.75 1.26
N ALA A 49 17.40 5.08 0.06
CA ALA A 49 16.96 6.43 -0.26
C ALA A 49 15.74 6.84 0.57
N GLU A 50 15.93 7.88 1.38
CA GLU A 50 14.93 8.46 2.28
C GLU A 50 14.04 9.51 1.61
N LEU A 51 12.97 9.88 2.31
CA LEU A 51 12.12 11.03 1.99
C LEU A 51 12.89 12.35 2.07
N THR A 52 12.45 13.33 1.30
CA THR A 52 12.82 14.73 1.55
C THR A 52 12.14 15.22 2.84
N ASN A 53 12.70 16.23 3.50
CA ASN A 53 12.03 16.87 4.65
C ASN A 53 10.63 17.39 4.24
N ARG A 54 10.49 17.93 3.03
CA ARG A 54 9.18 18.35 2.49
C ARG A 54 8.22 17.16 2.39
N GLY A 55 8.68 16.03 1.85
CA GLY A 55 7.91 14.79 1.74
C GLY A 55 7.51 14.21 3.09
N GLY A 56 8.42 14.19 4.06
CA GLY A 56 8.15 13.75 5.43
C GLY A 56 7.17 14.67 6.16
N ILE A 57 7.36 15.99 6.09
CA ILE A 57 6.43 16.97 6.68
C ILE A 57 5.04 16.85 6.05
N LYS A 58 4.95 16.65 4.74
CA LYS A 58 3.68 16.39 4.06
C LYS A 58 3.01 15.12 4.57
N ALA A 59 3.78 14.05 4.81
CA ALA A 59 3.29 12.80 5.38
C ALA A 59 2.73 13.00 6.79
N VAL A 60 3.45 13.71 7.67
CA VAL A 60 2.94 14.07 9.01
C VAL A 60 1.65 14.87 8.92
N ARG A 61 1.60 15.91 8.09
CA ARG A 61 0.42 16.77 7.92
C ARG A 61 -0.79 16.04 7.35
N SER A 62 -0.57 15.04 6.49
CA SER A 62 -1.67 14.22 5.96
C SER A 62 -2.38 13.40 7.04
N GLY A 63 -1.72 13.20 8.19
CA GLY A 63 -2.27 12.48 9.32
C GLY A 63 -2.51 11.00 9.06
N PRO A 64 -3.10 10.29 10.04
CA PRO A 64 -3.39 8.89 9.91
C PRO A 64 -4.54 8.68 8.91
N PRO A 65 -4.47 7.60 8.10
CA PRO A 65 -5.57 7.26 7.19
C PRO A 65 -6.86 6.89 7.93
N PHE A 66 -6.75 6.47 9.20
CA PHE A 66 -7.89 6.10 10.04
C PHE A 66 -7.80 6.87 11.36
N LYS A 67 -8.89 7.53 11.76
CA LYS A 67 -8.99 8.25 13.04
C LYS A 67 -9.58 7.34 14.11
N GLY A 68 -9.31 7.65 15.39
CA GLY A 68 -9.98 7.03 16.52
C GLY A 68 -9.49 5.64 16.93
N VAL A 69 -8.37 5.15 16.38
CA VAL A 69 -7.74 3.90 16.85
C VAL A 69 -6.26 4.09 17.10
N SER A 70 -5.83 3.59 18.26
CA SER A 70 -4.45 3.67 18.70
C SER A 70 -3.51 2.80 17.86
N PHE A 71 -2.29 3.32 17.63
CA PHE A 71 -1.14 2.58 17.12
C PHE A 71 -0.84 1.28 17.90
N ARG A 72 -1.33 1.17 19.14
CA ARG A 72 -1.35 -0.08 19.91
C ARG A 72 -1.82 -1.27 19.06
N TYR A 73 -2.88 -1.11 18.28
CA TYR A 73 -3.43 -2.18 17.43
C TYR A 73 -2.90 -2.13 15.98
N GLY A 74 -2.12 -1.10 15.67
CA GLY A 74 -1.56 -0.83 14.34
C GLY A 74 -0.37 -1.70 13.98
N LEU A 75 -0.14 -1.80 12.66
CA LEU A 75 1.08 -2.32 12.04
C LEU A 75 1.42 -1.44 10.83
N LEU A 76 2.70 -1.09 10.71
CA LEU A 76 3.25 -0.40 9.56
C LEU A 76 3.82 -1.43 8.59
N VAL A 77 3.41 -1.36 7.33
CA VAL A 77 3.85 -2.27 6.29
C VAL A 77 4.47 -1.46 5.16
N GLY A 78 5.60 -1.90 4.64
CA GLY A 78 6.20 -1.29 3.46
C GLY A 78 7.04 -2.27 2.69
N THR A 79 7.88 -1.73 1.82
CA THR A 79 8.88 -2.50 1.06
C THR A 79 10.24 -2.39 1.74
N GLU A 80 11.25 -3.07 1.19
CA GLU A 80 12.65 -2.90 1.61
C GLU A 80 13.20 -1.48 1.35
N LYS A 81 12.47 -0.65 0.60
CA LYS A 81 12.86 0.73 0.34
C LYS A 81 12.40 1.62 1.49
N VAL A 82 13.37 2.19 2.20
CA VAL A 82 13.19 2.99 3.43
C VAL A 82 12.10 4.06 3.29
N ARG A 83 12.06 4.79 2.17
CA ARG A 83 11.02 5.82 1.91
C ARG A 83 9.58 5.34 2.03
N THR A 84 9.29 4.06 1.77
CA THR A 84 7.94 3.51 1.94
C THR A 84 7.59 3.39 3.42
N LEU A 85 8.53 2.90 4.23
CA LEU A 85 8.40 2.76 5.67
C LEU A 85 8.34 4.12 6.38
N GLN A 86 9.17 5.08 5.97
CA GLN A 86 9.09 6.47 6.47
C GLN A 86 7.72 7.10 6.18
N SER A 87 7.17 6.88 4.97
CA SER A 87 5.88 7.46 4.60
C SER A 87 4.74 6.95 5.48
N VAL A 88 4.75 5.66 5.83
CA VAL A 88 3.72 5.09 6.71
C VAL A 88 3.95 5.46 8.18
N ALA A 89 5.21 5.54 8.63
CA ALA A 89 5.55 5.93 9.99
C ALA A 89 5.18 7.40 10.29
N PHE A 90 5.51 8.32 9.37
CA PHE A 90 5.17 9.74 9.54
C PHE A 90 3.68 10.00 9.62
N ARG A 91 2.84 9.10 9.11
CA ARG A 91 1.38 9.17 9.23
C ARG A 91 0.85 8.60 10.55
N THR A 92 1.72 8.34 11.53
CA THR A 92 1.35 7.76 12.84
C THR A 92 1.57 8.79 13.96
N PRO A 93 0.53 9.51 14.40
CA PRO A 93 0.65 10.59 15.37
C PRO A 93 1.30 10.19 16.70
N GLU A 94 1.06 8.97 17.18
CA GLU A 94 1.58 8.47 18.46
C GLU A 94 3.11 8.31 18.48
N LEU A 95 3.74 8.34 17.31
CA LEU A 95 5.20 8.37 17.22
C LEU A 95 5.78 9.78 17.45
N GLY A 96 4.95 10.84 17.42
CA GLY A 96 5.41 12.22 17.65
C GLY A 96 6.48 12.69 16.67
N LEU A 97 6.43 12.20 15.42
CA LEU A 97 7.40 12.52 14.37
C LEU A 97 7.08 13.86 13.71
N THR A 98 8.11 14.56 13.25
CA THR A 98 8.03 15.88 12.61
C THR A 98 8.17 15.83 11.09
N GLY A 99 8.59 14.69 10.53
CA GLY A 99 8.81 14.51 9.10
C GLY A 99 10.25 14.83 8.67
N ARG A 100 11.17 14.94 9.64
CA ARG A 100 12.59 15.27 9.42
C ARG A 100 13.53 14.15 9.87
N GLU A 101 12.98 13.19 10.61
CA GLU A 101 13.70 12.07 11.19
C GLU A 101 14.18 11.10 10.11
N THR A 102 15.40 10.61 10.30
CA THR A 102 15.98 9.50 9.53
C THR A 102 15.32 8.17 9.90
N TRP A 103 15.52 7.15 9.07
CA TRP A 103 14.92 5.83 9.38
C TRP A 103 15.38 5.24 10.72
N PRO A 104 16.69 5.27 11.10
CA PRO A 104 17.11 4.80 12.42
C PRO A 104 16.42 5.52 13.58
N GLU A 105 16.24 6.84 13.49
CA GLU A 105 15.53 7.62 14.52
C GLU A 105 14.06 7.21 14.63
N ILE A 106 13.41 6.93 13.49
CA ILE A 106 12.03 6.43 13.44
C ILE A 106 11.92 5.04 14.04
N GLU A 107 12.86 4.13 13.74
CA GLU A 107 12.88 2.79 14.31
C GLU A 107 13.01 2.81 15.83
N GLU A 108 13.92 3.63 16.36
CA GLU A 108 14.07 3.81 17.80
C GLU A 108 12.81 4.42 18.42
N ARG A 109 12.14 5.35 17.73
CA ARG A 109 10.86 5.89 18.18
C ARG A 109 9.78 4.81 18.25
N ILE A 110 9.66 3.97 17.23
CA ILE A 110 8.71 2.85 17.19
C ILE A 110 9.00 1.88 18.34
N LYS A 111 10.26 1.50 18.56
CA LYS A 111 10.67 0.62 19.67
C LYS A 111 10.30 1.23 21.02
N SER A 112 10.64 2.49 21.25
CA SER A 112 10.38 3.19 22.51
C SER A 112 8.89 3.31 22.82
N VAL A 113 8.09 3.76 21.86
CA VAL A 113 6.63 3.88 22.00
C VAL A 113 6.01 2.52 22.26
N THR A 114 6.44 1.49 21.53
CA THR A 114 5.81 0.18 21.66
C THR A 114 6.24 -0.54 22.95
N ARG A 115 7.48 -0.37 23.41
CA ARG A 115 7.92 -0.81 24.76
C ARG A 115 7.09 -0.15 25.86
N ARG A 116 6.77 1.14 25.72
CA ARG A 116 5.87 1.83 26.66
C ARG A 116 4.46 1.24 26.66
N MET A 117 3.95 0.85 25.50
CA MET A 117 2.59 0.28 25.36
C MET A 117 2.47 -1.17 25.86
N PHE A 118 3.53 -1.98 25.74
CA PHE A 118 3.45 -3.44 25.91
C PHE A 118 4.58 -4.09 26.74
N GLY A 119 5.52 -3.31 27.27
CA GLY A 119 6.74 -3.83 27.89
C GLY A 119 7.64 -4.58 26.90
N ASN A 120 8.36 -5.60 27.36
CA ASN A 120 9.27 -6.40 26.53
C ASN A 120 8.59 -7.57 25.77
N LYS A 121 7.26 -7.69 25.83
CA LYS A 121 6.52 -8.90 25.42
C LYS A 121 5.86 -8.83 24.04
N TYR A 122 6.29 -7.92 23.15
CA TYR A 122 5.59 -7.71 21.87
C TYR A 122 6.52 -7.85 20.65
N GLY A 123 5.95 -8.31 19.53
CA GLY A 123 6.65 -8.42 18.23
C GLY A 123 6.72 -7.10 17.46
N GLY A 124 7.60 -7.02 16.45
CA GLY A 124 7.82 -5.78 15.68
C GLY A 124 6.55 -5.13 15.12
N LYS A 125 6.50 -3.80 15.15
CA LYS A 125 5.39 -2.99 14.57
C LYS A 125 5.60 -2.62 13.10
N VAL A 126 6.71 -3.07 12.53
CA VAL A 126 7.09 -2.83 11.14
C VAL A 126 7.19 -4.19 10.45
N ARG A 127 6.56 -4.32 9.29
CA ARG A 127 6.69 -5.48 8.41
C ARG A 127 7.12 -5.04 7.02
N ILE A 128 8.13 -5.73 6.48
CA ILE A 128 8.47 -5.63 5.07
C ILE A 128 7.65 -6.68 4.33
N SER A 129 6.92 -6.27 3.28
CA SER A 129 6.16 -7.15 2.41
C SER A 129 6.72 -7.13 0.99
N GLN A 130 7.07 -8.32 0.48
CA GLN A 130 7.49 -8.48 -0.91
C GLN A 130 6.33 -8.29 -1.90
N ASN A 131 5.09 -8.50 -1.45
CA ASN A 131 3.88 -8.25 -2.24
C ASN A 131 3.69 -6.77 -2.59
N LEU A 132 4.26 -5.88 -1.78
CA LEU A 132 4.26 -4.44 -2.03
C LEU A 132 5.48 -3.98 -2.84
N ASN A 133 6.44 -4.87 -3.10
CA ASN A 133 7.71 -4.47 -3.67
C ASN A 133 7.57 -4.08 -5.15
N PHE A 134 8.54 -3.31 -5.60
CA PHE A 134 8.56 -2.72 -6.90
C PHE A 134 9.94 -2.91 -7.54
N SER A 135 9.98 -3.43 -8.76
CA SER A 135 11.18 -3.74 -9.52
C SER A 135 11.01 -3.45 -11.01
N TYR A 136 12.05 -2.94 -11.66
CA TYR A 136 12.11 -2.83 -13.13
C TYR A 136 12.90 -3.97 -13.78
N GLY A 137 13.16 -5.07 -13.06
CA GLY A 137 13.72 -6.32 -13.59
C GLY A 137 14.89 -6.11 -14.56
N SER A 138 14.60 -6.28 -15.86
CA SER A 138 15.52 -6.15 -16.98
C SER A 138 15.83 -4.70 -17.39
N ASP A 139 17.02 -4.46 -17.95
CA ASP A 139 17.39 -3.12 -18.41
C ASP A 139 16.52 -2.59 -19.58
N PRO A 140 16.10 -3.39 -20.58
CA PRO A 140 15.18 -2.93 -21.63
C PRO A 140 13.81 -2.49 -21.06
N TYR A 141 13.21 -3.30 -20.18
CA TYR A 141 11.94 -2.94 -19.54
C TYR A 141 12.07 -1.64 -18.74
N LYS A 142 13.15 -1.51 -17.96
CA LYS A 142 13.47 -0.30 -17.19
C LYS A 142 13.67 0.94 -18.06
N GLN A 143 14.21 0.79 -19.26
CA GLN A 143 14.34 1.89 -20.22
C GLN A 143 12.97 2.32 -20.74
N ALA A 144 12.11 1.36 -21.11
CA ALA A 144 10.74 1.64 -21.54
C ALA A 144 9.94 2.38 -20.47
N VAL A 145 10.01 1.93 -19.21
CA VAL A 145 9.35 2.64 -18.10
C VAL A 145 9.91 4.06 -17.93
N ARG A 146 11.24 4.25 -18.02
CA ARG A 146 11.83 5.59 -17.93
C ARG A 146 11.38 6.51 -19.06
N ALA A 147 11.22 5.98 -20.27
CA ALA A 147 10.67 6.73 -21.41
C ALA A 147 9.22 7.14 -21.11
N ALA A 148 8.38 6.19 -20.68
CA ALA A 148 6.99 6.47 -20.31
C ALA A 148 6.86 7.53 -19.19
N ILE A 149 7.75 7.51 -18.19
CA ILE A 149 7.82 8.55 -17.15
C ILE A 149 8.17 9.92 -17.76
N LYS A 150 9.17 9.97 -18.64
CA LYS A 150 9.61 11.21 -19.31
C LYS A 150 8.49 11.79 -20.19
N GLU A 151 7.75 10.91 -20.85
CA GLU A 151 6.60 11.21 -21.71
C GLU A 151 5.30 11.43 -20.92
N LYS A 152 5.35 11.39 -19.57
CA LYS A 152 4.19 11.59 -18.68
C LYS A 152 3.03 10.61 -18.92
N ARG A 153 3.32 9.41 -19.44
CA ARG A 153 2.35 8.35 -19.78
C ARG A 153 2.58 7.05 -19.01
N LEU A 154 3.08 7.12 -17.77
CA LEU A 154 3.42 5.95 -16.99
C LEU A 154 2.23 5.02 -16.78
N VAL A 155 1.05 5.53 -16.41
CA VAL A 155 -0.14 4.68 -16.21
C VAL A 155 -0.60 4.02 -17.52
N PRO A 156 -0.78 4.75 -18.64
CA PRO A 156 -1.07 4.15 -19.94
C PRO A 156 -0.07 3.05 -20.35
N PHE A 157 1.23 3.29 -20.19
CA PHE A 157 2.27 2.29 -20.49
C PHE A 157 2.09 1.03 -19.63
N ILE A 158 1.86 1.21 -18.33
CA ILE A 158 1.70 0.07 -17.42
C ILE A 158 0.48 -0.76 -17.82
N VAL A 159 -0.68 -0.14 -17.99
CA VAL A 159 -1.92 -0.86 -18.31
C VAL A 159 -1.87 -1.51 -19.71
N GLY A 160 -1.37 -0.79 -20.72
CA GLY A 160 -1.48 -1.22 -22.12
C GLY A 160 -0.28 -2.01 -22.66
N GLU A 161 0.92 -1.81 -22.12
CA GLU A 161 2.16 -2.31 -22.75
C GLU A 161 2.98 -3.21 -21.83
N SER A 162 2.92 -3.01 -20.50
CA SER A 162 3.91 -3.61 -19.60
C SER A 162 3.92 -5.14 -19.54
N ASP A 163 2.75 -5.77 -19.50
CA ASP A 163 2.64 -7.22 -19.44
C ASP A 163 3.17 -7.87 -20.73
N ARG A 164 2.81 -7.30 -21.89
CA ARG A 164 3.28 -7.77 -23.22
C ARG A 164 4.79 -7.64 -23.34
N LEU A 165 5.35 -6.46 -23.02
CA LEU A 165 6.78 -6.24 -23.11
C LEU A 165 7.56 -7.17 -22.18
N ALA A 166 7.05 -7.43 -20.96
CA ALA A 166 7.70 -8.37 -20.07
C ALA A 166 7.68 -9.80 -20.63
N ALA A 167 6.60 -10.22 -21.29
CA ALA A 167 6.52 -11.52 -21.95
C ALA A 167 7.51 -11.63 -23.12
N GLU A 168 7.57 -10.61 -23.99
CA GLU A 168 8.52 -10.54 -25.12
C GLU A 168 9.99 -10.62 -24.67
N LEU A 169 10.30 -10.05 -23.51
CA LEU A 169 11.64 -10.06 -22.93
C LEU A 169 11.93 -11.29 -22.05
N GLY A 170 10.97 -12.20 -21.86
CA GLY A 170 11.08 -13.29 -20.86
C GLY A 170 11.30 -12.77 -19.43
N ASP A 171 10.91 -11.53 -19.13
CA ASP A 171 11.16 -10.88 -17.85
C ASP A 171 10.12 -11.34 -16.82
N THR A 172 10.54 -12.11 -15.83
CA THR A 172 9.70 -12.62 -14.74
C THR A 172 9.74 -11.77 -13.47
N LYS A 173 10.56 -10.72 -13.43
CA LYS A 173 10.87 -9.96 -12.20
C LYS A 173 10.29 -8.55 -12.19
N SER A 174 10.08 -7.96 -13.37
CA SER A 174 9.54 -6.61 -13.48
C SER A 174 8.12 -6.51 -12.94
N SER A 175 7.85 -5.41 -12.24
CA SER A 175 6.51 -5.01 -11.81
C SER A 175 5.73 -4.51 -13.03
N THR A 176 4.96 -5.40 -13.61
CA THR A 176 3.97 -5.14 -14.66
C THR A 176 2.60 -4.87 -14.06
N TYR A 177 1.63 -4.53 -14.90
CA TYR A 177 0.24 -4.32 -14.48
C TYR A 177 -0.33 -5.54 -13.74
N THR A 178 -0.24 -6.73 -14.33
CA THR A 178 -0.77 -7.95 -13.70
C THR A 178 -0.01 -8.32 -12.43
N ARG A 179 1.33 -8.24 -12.43
CA ARG A 179 2.13 -8.63 -11.25
C ARG A 179 1.97 -7.64 -10.09
N GLY A 180 1.91 -6.35 -10.39
CA GLY A 180 1.66 -5.30 -9.39
C GLY A 180 0.29 -5.48 -8.73
N ALA A 181 -0.75 -5.70 -9.54
CA ALA A 181 -2.09 -5.99 -9.04
C ALA A 181 -2.12 -7.27 -8.19
N GLY A 182 -1.51 -8.35 -8.68
CA GLY A 182 -1.48 -9.62 -7.97
C GLY A 182 -0.73 -9.57 -6.64
N GLY A 183 0.32 -8.74 -6.53
CA GLY A 183 1.00 -8.47 -5.27
C GLY A 183 0.05 -7.90 -4.22
N ILE A 184 -0.64 -6.80 -4.53
CA ILE A 184 -1.62 -6.21 -3.60
C ILE A 184 -2.76 -7.20 -3.28
N ALA A 185 -3.26 -7.95 -4.26
CA ALA A 185 -4.32 -8.93 -4.02
C ALA A 185 -3.90 -10.01 -3.01
N ARG A 186 -2.68 -10.55 -3.13
CA ARG A 186 -2.10 -11.48 -2.14
C ARG A 186 -1.98 -10.84 -0.76
N GLU A 187 -1.53 -9.59 -0.69
CA GLU A 187 -1.45 -8.83 0.56
C GLU A 187 -2.81 -8.68 1.25
N ILE A 188 -3.88 -8.41 0.49
CA ILE A 188 -5.24 -8.34 1.04
C ILE A 188 -5.71 -9.74 1.49
N LEU A 189 -5.43 -10.79 0.72
CA LEU A 189 -5.79 -12.17 1.06
C LEU A 189 -5.14 -12.65 2.37
N ASP A 190 -3.90 -12.24 2.66
CA ASP A 190 -3.25 -12.52 3.95
C ASP A 190 -4.09 -11.96 5.12
N TYR A 191 -4.64 -10.75 4.95
CA TYR A 191 -5.51 -10.13 5.95
C TYR A 191 -6.93 -10.71 5.98
N VAL A 192 -7.44 -11.22 4.85
CA VAL A 192 -8.69 -12.01 4.82
C VAL A 192 -8.52 -13.27 5.66
N GLN A 193 -7.39 -13.98 5.51
CA GLN A 193 -7.11 -15.16 6.32
C GLN A 193 -6.92 -14.80 7.80
N ALA A 194 -6.25 -13.69 8.10
CA ALA A 194 -6.12 -13.19 9.46
C ALA A 194 -7.48 -12.86 10.09
N ALA A 195 -8.39 -12.22 9.35
CA ALA A 195 -9.76 -11.93 9.78
C ALA A 195 -10.55 -13.20 10.09
N LYS A 196 -10.45 -14.23 9.22
CA LYS A 196 -11.08 -15.55 9.47
C LYS A 196 -10.53 -16.21 10.74
N ASN A 197 -9.21 -16.19 10.93
CA ASN A 197 -8.58 -16.76 12.13
C ASN A 197 -9.00 -16.00 13.40
N LEU A 198 -9.04 -14.67 13.33
CA LEU A 198 -9.46 -13.84 14.45
C LEU A 198 -10.91 -14.11 14.83
N GLN A 199 -11.80 -14.23 13.85
CA GLN A 199 -13.19 -14.61 14.10
C GLN A 199 -13.31 -15.95 14.84
N ARG A 200 -12.52 -16.97 14.47
CA ARG A 200 -12.53 -18.27 15.17
C ARG A 200 -12.07 -18.17 16.62
N ILE A 201 -11.15 -17.26 16.92
CA ILE A 201 -10.71 -17.01 18.31
C ILE A 201 -11.84 -16.37 19.12
N TYR A 202 -12.63 -15.48 18.50
CA TYR A 202 -13.69 -14.75 19.18
C TYR A 202 -15.07 -15.42 19.15
N SER A 203 -15.28 -16.45 18.32
CA SER A 203 -16.60 -17.07 18.09
C SER A 203 -17.22 -17.76 19.31
N GLY A 204 -16.46 -17.92 20.41
CA GLY A 204 -16.96 -18.41 21.70
C GLY A 204 -16.81 -17.42 22.85
N LYS A 205 -16.45 -16.15 22.58
CA LYS A 205 -16.03 -15.17 23.59
C LYS A 205 -16.68 -13.79 23.39
N PRO A 206 -18.03 -13.71 23.37
CA PRO A 206 -18.76 -12.48 23.06
C PRO A 206 -18.42 -11.31 24.00
N ASP A 207 -18.21 -11.61 25.29
CA ASP A 207 -17.93 -10.58 26.30
C ASP A 207 -16.49 -10.06 26.23
N GLU A 208 -15.53 -10.90 25.83
CA GLU A 208 -14.16 -10.44 25.57
C GLU A 208 -14.09 -9.50 24.37
N VAL A 209 -14.89 -9.75 23.32
CA VAL A 209 -15.00 -8.84 22.16
C VAL A 209 -15.49 -7.47 22.62
N LYS A 210 -16.64 -7.44 23.32
CA LYS A 210 -17.27 -6.19 23.75
C LYS A 210 -16.40 -5.38 24.72
N ALA A 211 -15.70 -6.05 25.63
CA ALA A 211 -14.95 -5.38 26.68
C ALA A 211 -13.54 -4.92 26.28
N LYS A 212 -12.88 -5.62 25.34
CA LYS A 212 -11.42 -5.45 25.13
C LYS A 212 -11.01 -5.26 23.68
N ALA A 213 -11.88 -5.53 22.70
CA ALA A 213 -11.49 -5.47 21.31
C ALA A 213 -11.50 -4.02 20.79
N PRO A 214 -10.50 -3.60 19.98
CA PRO A 214 -10.57 -2.29 19.34
C PRO A 214 -11.72 -2.27 18.33
N PRO A 215 -12.25 -1.08 17.97
CA PRO A 215 -13.32 -0.99 16.97
C PRO A 215 -12.87 -1.48 15.59
N PHE A 216 -11.56 -1.44 15.29
CA PHE A 216 -10.93 -2.05 14.13
C PHE A 216 -9.41 -2.20 14.34
N ILE A 217 -8.76 -2.94 13.45
CA ILE A 217 -7.32 -3.22 13.47
C ILE A 217 -6.64 -2.52 12.27
N PRO A 218 -5.95 -1.38 12.47
CA PRO A 218 -5.41 -0.60 11.37
C PRO A 218 -4.09 -1.16 10.82
N ARG A 219 -3.92 -1.09 9.50
CA ARG A 219 -2.69 -1.39 8.78
C ARG A 219 -2.39 -0.23 7.85
N THR A 220 -1.19 0.33 7.93
CA THR A 220 -0.75 1.41 7.04
C THR A 220 0.32 0.85 6.11
N LEU A 221 0.02 0.77 4.81
CA LEU A 221 0.81 0.05 3.82
C LEU A 221 1.38 1.03 2.78
N GLY A 222 2.71 1.01 2.62
CA GLY A 222 3.45 1.89 1.72
C GLY A 222 4.05 1.14 0.54
N SER A 223 3.91 1.68 -0.68
CA SER A 223 4.50 1.12 -1.90
C SER A 223 4.91 2.23 -2.89
N HIS A 224 5.32 1.83 -4.08
CA HIS A 224 5.74 2.67 -5.18
C HIS A 224 4.68 2.71 -6.27
N GLN A 225 4.67 3.80 -7.02
CA GLN A 225 4.08 3.79 -8.34
C GLN A 225 4.84 2.77 -9.23
N PRO A 226 4.17 1.93 -10.03
CA PRO A 226 2.73 1.93 -10.33
C PRO A 226 1.92 0.81 -9.64
N VAL A 227 2.45 0.23 -8.55
CA VAL A 227 1.92 -1.02 -7.96
C VAL A 227 0.48 -0.82 -7.45
N MET A 228 0.21 0.31 -6.78
CA MET A 228 -1.12 0.59 -6.22
C MET A 228 -2.15 0.88 -7.30
N GLU A 229 -1.78 1.69 -8.29
CA GLU A 229 -2.62 2.01 -9.44
C GLU A 229 -2.97 0.74 -10.22
N SER A 230 -2.01 -0.17 -10.36
CA SER A 230 -2.21 -1.45 -11.04
C SER A 230 -3.31 -2.28 -10.38
N PHE A 231 -3.32 -2.38 -9.05
CA PHE A 231 -4.37 -3.10 -8.34
C PHE A 231 -5.74 -2.44 -8.51
N LEU A 232 -5.83 -1.14 -8.26
CA LEU A 232 -7.12 -0.43 -8.32
C LEU A 232 -7.74 -0.52 -9.72
N LEU A 233 -6.93 -0.32 -10.76
CA LEU A 233 -7.37 -0.43 -12.15
C LEU A 233 -7.75 -1.88 -12.51
N LYS A 234 -6.95 -2.88 -12.10
CA LYS A 234 -7.26 -4.29 -12.41
C LYS A 234 -8.49 -4.78 -11.66
N LEU A 235 -8.70 -4.35 -10.43
CA LEU A 235 -9.93 -4.62 -9.69
C LEU A 235 -11.15 -4.06 -10.41
N THR A 236 -11.09 -2.78 -10.81
CA THR A 236 -12.18 -2.13 -11.56
C THR A 236 -12.46 -2.86 -12.88
N GLU A 237 -11.41 -3.25 -13.61
CA GLU A 237 -11.52 -4.08 -14.82
C GLU A 237 -12.25 -5.40 -14.56
N LYS A 238 -11.95 -6.08 -13.45
CA LYS A 238 -12.54 -7.37 -13.11
C LYS A 238 -13.98 -7.28 -12.61
N LEU A 239 -14.35 -6.17 -11.96
CA LEU A 239 -15.69 -5.97 -11.43
C LEU A 239 -16.65 -5.36 -12.46
N GLU A 240 -16.17 -4.40 -13.25
CA GLU A 240 -17.01 -3.51 -14.06
C GLU A 240 -16.59 -3.46 -15.54
N GLY A 241 -15.49 -4.11 -15.89
CA GLY A 241 -15.01 -4.22 -17.25
C GLY A 241 -14.01 -3.14 -17.69
N VAL A 242 -13.55 -3.27 -18.92
CA VAL A 242 -12.47 -2.45 -19.51
C VAL A 242 -12.85 -0.97 -19.64
N ALA A 243 -14.13 -0.66 -19.92
CA ALA A 243 -14.60 0.72 -20.05
C ALA A 243 -14.47 1.48 -18.72
N ALA A 244 -14.99 0.91 -17.62
CA ALA A 244 -14.89 1.48 -16.28
C ALA A 244 -13.42 1.67 -15.83
N ARG A 245 -12.55 0.68 -16.13
CA ARG A 245 -11.10 0.83 -15.90
C ARG A 245 -10.53 2.05 -16.64
N ASN A 246 -10.88 2.24 -17.90
CA ASN A 246 -10.36 3.35 -18.71
C ASN A 246 -10.86 4.71 -18.19
N GLU A 247 -12.12 4.80 -17.75
CA GLU A 247 -12.66 5.98 -17.08
C GLU A 247 -11.90 6.29 -15.80
N LEU A 248 -11.70 5.29 -14.93
CA LEU A 248 -10.91 5.45 -13.72
C LEU A 248 -9.45 5.83 -14.03
N MET A 249 -8.86 5.27 -15.08
CA MET A 249 -7.52 5.64 -15.52
C MET A 249 -7.43 7.12 -15.92
N ALA A 250 -8.45 7.66 -16.58
CA ALA A 250 -8.54 9.08 -16.89
C ALA A 250 -8.63 9.93 -15.60
N GLN A 251 -9.40 9.47 -14.60
CA GLN A 251 -9.52 10.14 -13.31
C GLN A 251 -8.21 10.13 -12.52
N ILE A 252 -7.49 9.00 -12.47
CA ILE A 252 -6.17 8.91 -11.83
C ILE A 252 -5.17 9.83 -12.56
N GLY A 253 -5.23 9.81 -13.90
CA GLY A 253 -4.36 10.58 -14.77
C GLY A 253 -3.11 9.82 -15.18
N ALA A 254 -2.51 10.23 -16.30
CA ALA A 254 -1.42 9.50 -16.96
C ALA A 254 -0.14 9.36 -16.11
N LYS A 255 0.05 10.23 -15.12
CA LYS A 255 1.17 10.21 -14.17
C LYS A 255 0.93 9.35 -12.93
N GLY A 256 -0.25 8.76 -12.75
CA GLY A 256 -0.57 7.95 -11.56
C GLY A 256 -0.84 8.76 -10.31
N PHE A 257 -0.88 8.06 -9.17
CA PHE A 257 -1.18 8.63 -7.87
C PHE A 257 -0.18 9.69 -7.47
N SER A 258 -0.67 10.79 -6.89
CA SER A 258 0.16 11.78 -6.23
C SER A 258 0.91 11.19 -5.01
N PRO A 259 1.97 11.83 -4.52
CA PRO A 259 2.62 11.39 -3.29
C PRO A 259 1.61 11.32 -2.13
N LEU A 260 1.61 10.18 -1.42
CA LEU A 260 0.70 9.83 -0.30
C LEU A 260 -0.74 9.48 -0.69
N GLU A 261 -1.10 9.59 -1.97
CA GLU A 261 -2.39 9.14 -2.49
C GLU A 261 -2.47 7.61 -2.52
N GLY A 262 -3.68 7.08 -2.38
CA GLY A 262 -3.99 5.66 -2.47
C GLY A 262 -5.43 5.39 -2.04
N TYR A 263 -5.71 4.19 -1.56
CA TYR A 263 -7.06 3.71 -1.24
C TYR A 263 -7.08 2.95 0.08
N THR A 264 -8.29 2.73 0.59
CA THR A 264 -8.52 1.95 1.81
C THR A 264 -9.27 0.67 1.49
N VAL A 265 -9.00 -0.39 2.26
CA VAL A 265 -9.72 -1.66 2.21
C VAL A 265 -10.16 -2.03 3.62
N ALA A 266 -11.46 -2.20 3.82
CA ALA A 266 -12.04 -2.72 5.06
C ALA A 266 -12.41 -4.19 4.88
N ILE A 267 -11.97 -5.05 5.78
CA ILE A 267 -12.28 -6.49 5.80
C ILE A 267 -13.09 -6.75 7.06
N HIS A 268 -14.39 -6.98 6.88
CA HIS A 268 -15.33 -7.26 7.95
C HIS A 268 -15.51 -8.77 8.12
N PRO A 269 -15.10 -9.36 9.25
CA PRO A 269 -15.29 -10.77 9.53
C PRO A 269 -16.77 -11.16 9.50
N HIS A 270 -17.04 -12.37 9.00
CA HIS A 270 -18.37 -12.94 9.05
C HIS A 270 -18.60 -13.64 10.38
N ALA A 271 -19.70 -13.34 11.09
CA ALA A 271 -19.95 -13.86 12.45
C ALA A 271 -19.88 -15.40 12.54
N GLU A 272 -20.34 -16.08 11.49
CA GLU A 272 -20.43 -17.55 11.43
C GLU A 272 -19.22 -18.22 10.74
N GLY A 273 -18.12 -17.49 10.54
CA GLY A 273 -16.91 -18.03 9.90
C GLY A 273 -17.00 -18.16 8.37
N GLY A 274 -18.04 -17.60 7.76
CA GLY A 274 -18.19 -17.44 6.31
C GLY A 274 -17.19 -16.46 5.69
N GLU A 275 -17.38 -16.16 4.40
CA GLU A 275 -16.51 -15.22 3.70
C GLU A 275 -16.63 -13.79 4.26
N PRO A 276 -15.51 -13.13 4.62
CA PRO A 276 -15.52 -11.74 5.05
C PRO A 276 -16.06 -10.81 3.96
N LYS A 277 -16.74 -9.73 4.36
CA LYS A 277 -17.10 -8.64 3.45
C LYS A 277 -15.89 -7.73 3.26
N ILE A 278 -15.45 -7.54 2.02
CA ILE A 278 -14.28 -6.74 1.67
C ILE A 278 -14.74 -5.50 0.92
N ILE A 279 -14.44 -4.32 1.44
CA ILE A 279 -14.87 -3.05 0.85
C ILE A 279 -13.65 -2.22 0.55
N LEU A 280 -13.43 -1.86 -0.72
CA LEU A 280 -12.42 -0.88 -1.11
C LEU A 280 -13.06 0.48 -1.31
N ASN A 281 -12.42 1.53 -0.79
CA ASN A 281 -12.78 2.91 -1.07
C ASN A 281 -11.57 3.67 -1.61
N TYR A 282 -11.79 4.37 -2.72
CA TYR A 282 -10.83 5.31 -3.28
C TYR A 282 -11.51 6.67 -3.44
N SER A 283 -10.79 7.73 -3.10
CA SER A 283 -11.23 9.09 -3.32
C SER A 283 -10.06 9.91 -3.83
N LYS A 284 -10.27 10.64 -4.92
CA LYS A 284 -9.34 11.64 -5.42
C LYS A 284 -9.78 13.01 -4.93
N THR A 285 -8.82 13.80 -4.46
CA THR A 285 -9.04 15.18 -4.07
C THR A 285 -8.33 16.15 -5.00
N ASP A 286 -8.87 17.37 -5.12
CA ASP A 286 -8.15 18.50 -5.71
C ASP A 286 -7.05 19.05 -4.79
N GLU A 287 -6.41 20.15 -5.19
CA GLU A 287 -5.35 20.81 -4.41
C GLU A 287 -5.86 21.45 -3.11
N HIS A 288 -7.16 21.70 -3.00
CA HIS A 288 -7.82 22.27 -1.83
C HIS A 288 -8.33 21.18 -0.86
N GLY A 289 -8.23 19.91 -1.25
CA GLY A 289 -8.71 18.77 -0.47
C GLY A 289 -10.18 18.41 -0.70
N ASN A 290 -10.84 19.01 -1.69
CA ASN A 290 -12.21 18.65 -2.06
C ASN A 290 -12.20 17.33 -2.84
N VAL A 291 -13.11 16.42 -2.52
CA VAL A 291 -13.26 15.15 -3.26
C VAL A 291 -13.83 15.45 -4.65
N ILE A 292 -13.07 15.13 -5.69
CA ILE A 292 -13.46 15.32 -7.10
C ILE A 292 -13.86 14.01 -7.78
N TYR A 293 -13.52 12.88 -7.17
CA TYR A 293 -13.90 11.55 -7.63
C TYR A 293 -13.89 10.59 -6.44
N SER A 294 -14.85 9.67 -6.38
CA SER A 294 -14.85 8.59 -5.41
C SER A 294 -15.43 7.32 -6.01
N LEU A 295 -14.96 6.18 -5.52
CA LEU A 295 -15.55 4.89 -5.80
C LEU A 295 -15.54 4.02 -4.55
N SER A 296 -16.49 3.10 -4.49
CA SER A 296 -16.58 2.07 -3.46
C SER A 296 -16.94 0.75 -4.11
N HIS A 297 -16.12 -0.29 -3.89
CA HIS A 297 -16.39 -1.63 -4.40
C HIS A 297 -16.51 -2.62 -3.26
N ASN A 298 -17.54 -3.47 -3.33
CA ASN A 298 -17.53 -4.73 -2.62
C ASN A 298 -16.71 -5.74 -3.44
N ILE A 299 -15.71 -6.35 -2.83
CA ILE A 299 -14.77 -7.23 -3.51
C ILE A 299 -15.06 -8.69 -3.11
N PRO A 300 -15.56 -9.53 -4.03
CA PRO A 300 -15.62 -10.96 -3.80
C PRO A 300 -14.21 -11.54 -3.61
N THR A 301 -14.00 -12.41 -2.62
CA THR A 301 -12.70 -13.09 -2.39
C THR A 301 -12.18 -13.77 -3.66
N ALA A 302 -13.06 -14.35 -4.47
CA ALA A 302 -12.70 -15.00 -5.73
C ALA A 302 -12.06 -14.05 -6.75
N VAL A 303 -12.45 -12.77 -6.77
CA VAL A 303 -11.84 -11.76 -7.65
C VAL A 303 -10.42 -11.44 -7.18
N LEU A 304 -10.18 -11.40 -5.86
CA LEU A 304 -8.82 -11.24 -5.32
C LEU A 304 -7.94 -12.45 -5.66
N GLU A 305 -8.47 -13.67 -5.52
CA GLU A 305 -7.76 -14.91 -5.87
C GLU A 305 -7.37 -14.92 -7.35
N GLU A 306 -8.29 -14.51 -8.23
CA GLU A 306 -8.05 -14.38 -9.67
C GLU A 306 -6.95 -13.35 -9.98
N ILE A 307 -7.04 -12.14 -9.41
CA ILE A 307 -6.02 -11.09 -9.59
C ILE A 307 -4.66 -11.54 -9.02
N ALA A 308 -4.67 -12.28 -7.92
CA ALA A 308 -3.48 -12.84 -7.29
C ALA A 308 -2.83 -13.95 -8.13
N GLY A 309 -3.51 -14.47 -9.16
CA GLY A 309 -3.05 -15.61 -9.95
C GLY A 309 -3.12 -16.94 -9.19
N ILE A 310 -3.98 -17.04 -8.17
CA ILE A 310 -4.20 -18.27 -7.43
C ILE A 310 -5.24 -19.07 -8.23
N ALA A 311 -4.79 -20.13 -8.90
CA ALA A 311 -5.70 -21.01 -9.62
C ALA A 311 -6.77 -21.55 -8.67
N LYS A 312 -8.04 -21.55 -9.09
CA LYS A 312 -9.09 -22.32 -8.43
C LYS A 312 -8.63 -23.78 -8.44
N LYS A 313 -8.06 -24.29 -7.35
CA LYS A 313 -8.22 -25.71 -7.05
C LYS A 313 -9.72 -25.93 -7.10
N GLN A 314 -10.21 -26.75 -8.02
CA GLN A 314 -11.59 -27.18 -8.04
C GLN A 314 -11.92 -27.55 -6.59
N ARG A 315 -12.74 -26.72 -5.93
CA ARG A 315 -13.31 -27.06 -4.63
C ARG A 315 -14.32 -28.15 -4.98
N GLY A 316 -13.83 -29.38 -4.97
CA GLY A 316 -14.63 -30.57 -5.22
C GLY A 316 -15.84 -30.57 -4.29
N SER A 317 -16.97 -30.79 -4.93
CA SER A 317 -18.27 -31.21 -4.39
C SER A 317 -18.18 -32.07 -3.14
#